data_AF-A0ABD3ZV48-F1
#
_entry.id   AF-A0ABD3ZV48-F1
#
_cell.length_a   1.000
_cell.length_b   1.000
_cell.length_c   1.000
_cell.angle_alpha   90.00
_cell.angle_beta   90.00
_cell.angle_gamma   90.00
#
_symmetry.space_group_name_H-M   'P 1'
#
loop_
_entity.id
_entity.type
_entity.pdbx_description
1 polymer ?
#
loop_
_entity_poly.entity_id
_entity_poly.type
_entity_poly.pdbx_seq_one_letter_code
_entity_poly.pdbx_strand_id
1 'polypeptide(L)'
;MKETFNSNVIFTPDMVLSLDIVPRELEWDGVLFILRADKEKVTDEDFISQMKKWAEKTTYTERTDTVLDTVDTIDYADREKHFMEMLDRIGSSKLVITDRLHAMIFSIITKTPCLVFGNSYGKAKHSYRDWLESLNFIEYTDKNDVGELEGLIDRLLQAEPNDVDLSKDFQPLIDFFAS
;
A
#
# COMPACT_ATOMS: atom_id res chain seq x y z
N MET A 1 0.14 -1.32 -28.06
CA MET A 1 1.00 -0.13 -27.83
C MET A 1 2.27 -0.19 -28.65
N LYS A 2 3.18 -1.16 -28.44
CA LYS A 2 4.42 -1.30 -29.26
C LYS A 2 4.17 -1.58 -30.75
N GLU A 3 3.05 -2.22 -31.08
CA GLU A 3 2.66 -2.47 -32.49
C GLU A 3 2.08 -1.22 -33.19
N THR A 4 1.70 -0.20 -32.42
CA THR A 4 0.98 0.99 -32.93
C THR A 4 1.84 2.25 -32.85
N PHE A 5 2.73 2.35 -31.85
CA PHE A 5 3.56 3.51 -31.59
C PHE A 5 5.02 3.08 -31.49
N ASN A 6 5.88 3.68 -32.31
CA ASN A 6 7.33 3.50 -32.25
C ASN A 6 7.89 4.38 -31.12
N SER A 7 7.74 3.92 -29.88
CA SER A 7 8.19 4.62 -28.69
C SER A 7 8.96 3.66 -27.79
N ASN A 8 10.02 4.16 -27.15
CA ASN A 8 10.72 3.40 -26.13
C ASN A 8 9.77 3.20 -24.93
N VAL A 9 9.63 1.96 -24.47
CA VAL A 9 8.76 1.61 -23.33
C VAL A 9 9.62 0.94 -22.29
N ILE A 10 9.72 1.57 -21.12
CA ILE A 10 10.48 1.10 -19.97
C ILE A 10 9.49 0.49 -18.97
N PHE A 11 9.86 -0.67 -18.43
CA PHE A 11 9.12 -1.35 -17.36
C PHE A 11 9.97 -1.26 -16.10
N THR A 12 9.42 -0.63 -15.06
CA THR A 12 10.13 -0.25 -13.83
C THR A 12 9.14 -0.30 -12.67
N PRO A 13 9.59 -0.51 -11.41
CA PRO A 13 8.74 -0.37 -10.25
C PRO A 13 8.18 1.05 -10.12
N ASP A 14 7.22 1.22 -9.21
CA ASP A 14 6.70 2.54 -8.87
C ASP A 14 7.81 3.42 -8.26
N MET A 15 7.93 4.67 -8.74
CA MET A 15 9.00 5.59 -8.34
C MET A 15 9.05 5.89 -6.85
N VAL A 16 7.93 5.77 -6.13
CA VAL A 16 7.91 5.99 -4.69
C VAL A 16 8.82 4.97 -3.96
N LEU A 17 8.99 3.76 -4.52
CA LEU A 17 9.88 2.73 -3.97
C LEU A 17 11.37 3.07 -4.12
N SER A 18 11.73 4.11 -4.89
CA SER A 18 13.11 4.59 -4.97
C SER A 18 13.44 5.66 -3.92
N LEU A 19 12.49 6.05 -3.07
CA LEU A 19 12.71 7.04 -2.03
C LEU A 19 13.48 6.43 -0.85
N ASP A 20 14.53 7.12 -0.42
CA ASP A 20 15.28 6.79 0.79
C ASP A 20 14.74 7.63 1.96
N ILE A 21 13.69 7.12 2.60
CA ILE A 21 13.00 7.79 3.70
C ILE A 21 13.13 6.91 4.95
N VAL A 22 13.59 7.52 6.03
CA VAL A 22 13.56 6.91 7.35
C VAL A 22 12.24 7.30 8.03
N PRO A 23 11.28 6.37 8.20
CA PRO A 23 10.01 6.67 8.85
C PRO A 23 10.25 7.01 10.33
N ARG A 24 9.35 7.79 10.91
CA ARG A 24 9.38 8.09 12.34
C ARG A 24 8.92 6.87 13.13
N GLU A 25 9.59 6.58 14.23
CA GLU A 25 9.10 5.63 15.24
C GLU A 25 7.97 6.30 16.03
N LEU A 26 6.75 5.81 15.87
CA LEU A 26 5.53 6.37 16.46
C LEU A 26 4.76 5.28 17.19
N GLU A 27 4.10 5.65 18.29
CA GLU A 27 3.23 4.74 19.03
C GLU A 27 1.76 4.96 18.65
N TRP A 28 1.20 4.03 17.89
CA TRP A 28 -0.24 3.77 17.81
C TRP A 28 -0.42 2.26 17.69
N ASP A 29 -1.50 1.73 18.27
CA ASP A 29 -1.78 0.29 18.31
C ASP A 29 -3.19 0.08 17.78
N GLY A 30 -3.31 -0.02 16.45
CA GLY A 30 -4.59 -0.08 15.77
C GLY A 30 -4.50 -0.63 14.34
N VAL A 31 -5.68 -0.89 13.77
CA VAL A 31 -5.83 -1.28 12.35
C VAL A 31 -6.32 -0.09 11.54
N LEU A 32 -5.55 0.29 10.52
CA LEU A 32 -5.88 1.38 9.61
C LEU A 32 -6.46 0.84 8.31
N PHE A 33 -7.70 1.20 8.02
CA PHE A 33 -8.37 0.89 6.77
C PHE A 33 -8.19 2.03 5.78
N ILE A 34 -7.49 1.79 4.68
CA ILE A 34 -7.31 2.76 3.58
C ILE A 34 -7.99 2.21 2.33
N LEU A 35 -9.27 2.52 2.15
CA LEU A 35 -10.11 1.90 1.12
C LEU A 35 -10.77 2.96 0.25
N ARG A 36 -10.93 2.69 -1.05
CA ARG A 36 -11.69 3.59 -1.94
C ARG A 36 -13.11 3.78 -1.41
N ALA A 37 -13.63 5.00 -1.56
CA ALA A 37 -15.04 5.32 -1.35
C ALA A 37 -15.88 5.32 -2.64
N ASP A 38 -15.25 5.22 -3.81
CA ASP A 38 -15.89 5.41 -5.11
C ASP A 38 -16.19 4.09 -5.86
N LYS A 39 -16.75 4.22 -7.07
CA LYS A 39 -17.20 3.10 -7.93
C LYS A 39 -16.08 2.16 -8.37
N GLU A 40 -14.81 2.50 -8.14
CA GLU A 40 -13.68 1.63 -8.45
C GLU A 40 -13.38 0.63 -7.32
N LYS A 41 -14.06 0.78 -6.18
CA LYS A 41 -14.05 -0.20 -5.09
C LYS A 41 -14.68 -1.52 -5.56
N VAL A 42 -13.88 -2.58 -5.55
CA VAL A 42 -14.36 -3.95 -5.88
C VAL A 42 -14.82 -4.68 -4.62
N THR A 43 -14.25 -4.31 -3.48
CA THR A 43 -14.53 -4.96 -2.20
C THR A 43 -15.92 -4.57 -1.69
N ASP A 44 -16.73 -5.59 -1.40
CA ASP A 44 -18.09 -5.43 -0.87
C ASP A 44 -18.09 -4.66 0.47
N GLU A 45 -18.99 -3.68 0.63
CA GLU A 45 -19.12 -2.91 1.88
C GLU A 45 -19.57 -3.81 3.04
N ASP A 46 -20.35 -4.86 2.78
CA ASP A 46 -20.73 -5.82 3.82
C ASP A 46 -19.51 -6.57 4.34
N PHE A 47 -18.62 -7.00 3.45
CA PHE A 47 -17.36 -7.64 3.82
C PHE A 47 -16.43 -6.68 4.58
N ILE A 48 -16.32 -5.42 4.16
CA ILE A 48 -15.53 -4.41 4.89
C ILE A 48 -16.11 -4.14 6.27
N SER A 49 -17.44 -4.10 6.39
CA SER A 49 -18.11 -3.96 7.68
C SER A 49 -17.77 -5.14 8.59
N GLN A 50 -17.73 -6.36 8.06
CA GLN A 50 -17.32 -7.54 8.82
C GLN A 50 -15.86 -7.49 9.25
N MET A 51 -14.94 -7.11 8.35
CA MET A 51 -13.51 -6.92 8.67
C MET A 51 -13.31 -5.85 9.73
N LYS A 52 -14.05 -4.73 9.65
CA LYS A 52 -13.99 -3.67 10.65
C LYS A 52 -14.48 -4.17 12.00
N LYS A 53 -15.65 -4.84 12.05
CA LYS A 53 -16.18 -5.45 13.28
C LYS A 53 -15.25 -6.51 13.86
N TRP A 54 -14.52 -7.23 13.01
CA TRP A 54 -13.50 -8.16 13.45
C TRP A 54 -12.34 -7.42 14.13
N ALA A 55 -11.79 -6.39 13.48
CA ALA A 55 -10.67 -5.62 14.00
C ALA A 55 -11.05 -4.86 15.29
N GLU A 56 -12.26 -4.29 15.36
CA GLU A 56 -12.78 -3.58 16.53
C GLU A 56 -12.95 -4.48 17.78
N LYS A 57 -12.98 -5.80 17.63
CA LYS A 57 -12.96 -6.73 18.80
C LYS A 57 -11.59 -6.81 19.46
N THR A 58 -10.53 -6.52 18.71
CA THR A 58 -9.15 -6.78 19.12
C THR A 58 -8.37 -5.50 19.38
N THR A 59 -8.67 -4.42 18.64
CA THR A 59 -7.96 -3.15 18.77
C THR A 59 -8.77 -1.95 18.22
N TYR A 60 -8.25 -0.74 18.38
CA TYR A 60 -8.81 0.47 17.78
C TYR A 60 -8.71 0.43 16.26
N THR A 61 -9.73 0.96 15.56
CA THR A 61 -9.76 1.00 14.10
C THR A 61 -10.01 2.41 13.60
N GLU A 62 -9.31 2.78 12.53
CA GLU A 62 -9.51 4.03 11.81
C GLU A 62 -9.77 3.73 10.33
N ARG A 63 -10.67 4.50 9.69
CA ARG A 63 -10.91 4.41 8.24
C ARG A 63 -10.57 5.75 7.61
N THR A 64 -9.79 5.72 6.54
CA THR A 64 -9.40 6.88 5.75
C THR A 64 -9.27 6.50 4.27
N ASP A 65 -8.97 7.47 3.41
CA ASP A 65 -8.57 7.25 2.01
C ASP A 65 -7.20 7.93 1.79
N THR A 66 -6.45 7.47 0.79
CA THR A 66 -5.24 8.14 0.30
C THR A 66 -5.53 9.48 -0.39
N VAL A 67 -6.77 9.69 -0.82
CA VAL A 67 -7.22 10.99 -1.36
C VAL A 67 -7.62 11.88 -0.19
N LEU A 68 -6.96 13.03 -0.07
CA LEU A 68 -7.32 14.05 0.92
C LEU A 68 -8.62 14.73 0.48
N ASP A 69 -9.75 14.25 0.99
CA ASP A 69 -11.10 14.76 0.72
C ASP A 69 -11.37 16.15 1.32
N THR A 70 -10.53 16.58 2.26
CA THR A 70 -10.63 17.86 2.97
C THR A 70 -9.77 18.97 2.36
N VAL A 71 -8.97 18.67 1.33
CA VAL A 71 -8.04 19.62 0.70
C VAL A 71 -8.42 19.79 -0.77
N ASP A 72 -9.06 20.92 -1.09
CA ASP A 72 -9.48 21.24 -2.46
C ASP A 72 -8.29 21.37 -3.44
N THR A 73 -7.14 21.82 -2.93
CA THR A 73 -5.90 21.93 -3.70
C THR A 73 -4.70 21.70 -2.79
N ILE A 74 -3.87 20.72 -3.15
CA ILE A 74 -2.57 20.51 -2.50
C ILE A 74 -1.56 21.48 -3.11
N ASP A 75 -1.20 22.52 -2.36
CA ASP A 75 -0.12 23.43 -2.73
C ASP A 75 1.20 22.64 -2.78
N TYR A 76 2.08 22.99 -3.73
CA TYR A 76 3.44 22.44 -3.82
C TYR A 76 4.19 22.56 -2.49
N ALA A 77 3.97 23.64 -1.73
CA ALA A 77 4.59 23.85 -0.44
C ALA A 77 4.15 22.84 0.63
N ASP A 78 2.93 22.30 0.54
CA ASP A 78 2.34 21.41 1.55
C ASP A 78 2.41 19.92 1.16
N ARG A 79 2.85 19.59 -0.06
CA ARG A 79 2.91 18.19 -0.55
C ARG A 79 3.75 17.30 0.33
N GLU A 80 4.95 17.75 0.67
CA GLU A 80 5.87 16.98 1.51
C GLU A 80 5.27 16.77 2.90
N LYS A 81 4.67 17.82 3.47
CA LYS A 81 3.97 17.73 4.76
C LYS A 81 2.87 16.68 4.74
N HIS A 82 1.97 16.72 3.76
CA HIS A 82 0.87 15.76 3.65
C HIS A 82 1.33 14.33 3.39
N PHE A 83 2.38 14.18 2.60
CA PHE A 83 3.02 12.89 2.36
C PHE A 83 3.60 12.32 3.66
N MET A 84 4.35 13.13 4.42
CA MET A 84 4.88 12.73 5.73
C MET A 84 3.76 12.40 6.71
N GLU A 85 2.69 13.21 6.79
CA GLU A 85 1.52 12.93 7.63
C GLU A 85 0.86 11.58 7.29
N MET A 86 0.79 11.21 6.02
CA MET A 86 0.30 9.89 5.60
C MET A 86 1.25 8.77 6.02
N LEU A 87 2.57 8.95 5.83
CA LEU A 87 3.56 7.99 6.30
C LEU A 87 3.51 7.81 7.82
N ASP A 88 3.29 8.87 8.60
CA ASP A 88 3.17 8.76 10.05
C ASP A 88 1.91 8.01 10.47
N ARG A 89 0.78 8.28 9.82
CA ARG A 89 -0.48 7.56 10.08
C ARG A 89 -0.32 6.07 9.78
N ILE A 90 0.31 5.73 8.66
CA ILE A 90 0.60 4.34 8.29
C ILE A 90 1.64 3.73 9.24
N GLY A 91 2.75 4.40 9.49
CA GLY A 91 3.87 3.90 10.31
C GLY A 91 3.52 3.74 11.78
N SER A 92 2.56 4.52 12.28
CA SER A 92 2.01 4.33 13.61
C SER A 92 1.04 3.14 13.67
N SER A 93 0.59 2.58 12.54
CA SER A 93 -0.33 1.44 12.46
C SER A 93 0.31 0.10 12.77
N LYS A 94 -0.45 -0.78 13.45
CA LYS A 94 -0.08 -2.17 13.65
C LYS A 94 -0.38 -3.03 12.41
N LEU A 95 -1.44 -2.67 11.70
CA LEU A 95 -1.83 -3.32 10.45
C LEU A 95 -2.53 -2.32 9.55
N VAL A 96 -2.19 -2.33 8.27
CA VAL A 96 -2.92 -1.62 7.22
C VAL A 96 -3.75 -2.61 6.41
N ILE A 97 -5.02 -2.29 6.19
CA ILE A 97 -5.91 -3.05 5.32
C ILE A 97 -6.36 -2.11 4.20
N THR A 98 -6.06 -2.45 2.95
CA THR A 98 -6.19 -1.50 1.84
C THR A 98 -6.56 -2.14 0.50
N ASP A 99 -7.08 -1.34 -0.43
CA ASP A 99 -7.23 -1.65 -1.85
C ASP A 99 -6.41 -0.67 -2.74
N ARG A 100 -5.56 0.16 -2.12
CA ARG A 100 -4.76 1.22 -2.75
C ARG A 100 -3.31 0.78 -2.90
N LEU A 101 -2.78 0.85 -4.12
CA LEU A 101 -1.36 0.59 -4.42
C LEU A 101 -0.42 1.44 -3.55
N HIS A 102 -0.67 2.75 -3.44
CA HIS A 102 0.21 3.62 -2.66
C HIS A 102 0.13 3.35 -1.16
N ALA A 103 -1.00 2.90 -0.61
CA ALA A 103 -1.05 2.48 0.78
C ALA A 103 -0.18 1.24 1.03
N MET A 104 -0.17 0.28 0.10
CA MET A 104 0.77 -0.84 0.14
C MET A 104 2.23 -0.35 0.08
N ILE A 105 2.57 0.52 -0.87
CA ILE A 105 3.94 1.05 -1.01
C ILE A 105 4.37 1.82 0.25
N PHE A 106 3.50 2.66 0.80
CA PHE A 106 3.80 3.41 2.02
C PHE A 106 3.97 2.48 3.22
N SER A 107 3.20 1.40 3.31
CA SER A 107 3.38 0.37 4.35
C SER A 107 4.75 -0.31 4.24
N ILE A 108 5.29 -0.47 3.02
CA ILE A 108 6.64 -0.99 2.79
C ILE A 108 7.70 -0.01 3.30
N ILE A 109 7.55 1.28 3.00
CA ILE A 109 8.45 2.33 3.48
C ILE A 109 8.46 2.38 5.02
N THR A 110 7.29 2.28 5.64
CA THR A 110 7.15 2.37 7.11
C THR A 110 7.37 1.05 7.84
N LYS A 111 7.64 -0.05 7.11
CA LYS A 111 7.73 -1.41 7.68
C LYS A 111 6.49 -1.84 8.43
N THR A 112 5.33 -1.37 8.00
CA THR A 112 4.04 -1.68 8.61
C THR A 112 3.40 -2.90 7.93
N PRO A 113 2.95 -3.92 8.68
CA PRO A 113 2.21 -5.05 8.13
C PRO A 113 1.01 -4.60 7.29
N CYS A 114 0.85 -5.17 6.10
CA CYS A 114 -0.18 -4.75 5.15
C CYS A 114 -0.89 -5.93 4.49
N LEU A 115 -2.23 -5.91 4.54
CA LEU A 115 -3.09 -6.77 3.74
C LEU A 115 -3.71 -5.93 2.62
N VAL A 116 -3.37 -6.24 1.37
CA VAL A 116 -3.88 -5.54 0.20
C VAL A 116 -4.88 -6.39 -0.59
N PHE A 117 -6.03 -5.80 -0.92
CA PHE A 117 -7.07 -6.42 -1.73
C PHE A 117 -6.93 -6.05 -3.20
N GLY A 118 -7.37 -6.97 -4.06
CA GLY A 118 -7.56 -6.70 -5.48
C GLY A 118 -8.54 -5.55 -5.74
N ASN A 119 -8.24 -4.75 -6.77
CA ASN A 119 -9.14 -3.74 -7.31
C ASN A 119 -9.30 -3.90 -8.83
N SER A 120 -10.21 -3.13 -9.44
CA SER A 120 -10.65 -3.27 -10.83
C SER A 120 -9.51 -3.16 -11.86
N TYR A 121 -8.39 -2.52 -11.50
CA TYR A 121 -7.30 -2.21 -12.42
C TYR A 121 -6.09 -3.14 -12.27
N GLY A 122 -6.07 -4.01 -11.26
CA GLY A 122 -4.99 -4.97 -11.03
C GLY A 122 -3.62 -4.35 -10.72
N LYS A 123 -3.51 -3.03 -10.55
CA LYS A 123 -2.22 -2.36 -10.34
C LYS A 123 -1.50 -2.88 -9.09
N ALA A 124 -2.22 -2.94 -7.96
CA ALA A 124 -1.67 -3.48 -6.72
C ALA A 124 -1.24 -4.95 -6.89
N LYS A 125 -2.06 -5.76 -7.57
CA LYS A 125 -1.76 -7.16 -7.88
C LYS A 125 -0.48 -7.31 -8.70
N HIS A 126 -0.36 -6.56 -9.78
CA HIS A 126 0.81 -6.63 -10.67
C HIS A 126 2.05 -6.12 -9.96
N SER A 127 1.99 -4.96 -9.30
CA SER A 127 3.13 -4.47 -8.51
C SER A 127 3.56 -5.46 -7.42
N TYR A 128 2.60 -6.10 -6.74
CA TYR A 128 2.89 -7.12 -5.74
C TYR A 128 3.62 -8.32 -6.35
N ARG A 129 3.05 -8.91 -7.41
CA ARG A 129 3.59 -10.12 -8.04
C ARG A 129 4.90 -9.89 -8.78
N ASP A 130 5.07 -8.71 -9.36
CA ASP A 130 6.24 -8.40 -10.19
C ASP A 130 7.45 -8.03 -9.32
N TRP A 131 7.25 -7.42 -8.13
CA TRP A 131 8.36 -6.89 -7.33
C TRP A 131 8.32 -7.14 -5.81
N LEU A 132 7.16 -7.42 -5.20
CA LEU A 132 6.98 -7.26 -3.74
C LEU A 132 6.57 -8.54 -3.01
N GLU A 133 6.35 -9.65 -3.72
CA GLU A 133 5.91 -10.94 -3.15
C GLU A 133 6.91 -11.55 -2.14
N SER A 134 8.19 -11.16 -2.20
CA SER A 134 9.20 -11.61 -1.23
C SER A 134 9.11 -10.93 0.15
N LEU A 135 8.28 -9.90 0.31
CA LEU A 135 8.11 -9.19 1.58
C LEU A 135 7.18 -10.00 2.50
N ASN A 136 7.69 -10.40 3.66
CA ASN A 136 6.98 -11.29 4.60
C ASN A 136 5.86 -10.61 5.40
N PHE A 137 5.78 -9.29 5.32
CA PHE A 137 4.82 -8.44 6.03
C PHE A 137 3.84 -7.74 5.07
N ILE A 138 3.85 -8.10 3.79
CA ILE A 138 2.89 -7.62 2.78
C ILE A 138 2.24 -8.84 2.13
N GLU A 139 0.91 -8.91 2.17
CA GLU A 139 0.16 -9.99 1.52
C GLU A 139 -0.93 -9.41 0.62
N TYR A 140 -0.96 -9.90 -0.63
CA TYR A 140 -2.06 -9.63 -1.55
C TYR A 140 -3.11 -10.74 -1.47
N THR A 141 -4.39 -10.38 -1.48
CA THR A 141 -5.48 -11.35 -1.49
C THR A 141 -6.67 -10.91 -2.36
N ASP A 142 -7.27 -11.89 -3.03
CA ASP A 142 -8.57 -11.77 -3.70
C ASP A 142 -9.69 -12.43 -2.87
N LYS A 143 -9.37 -12.90 -1.65
CA LYS A 143 -10.32 -13.60 -0.77
C LYS A 143 -11.25 -12.61 -0.07
N ASN A 144 -12.50 -13.02 0.12
CA ASN A 144 -13.57 -12.25 0.75
C ASN A 144 -14.22 -12.98 1.94
N ASP A 145 -13.50 -13.93 2.55
CA ASP A 145 -13.93 -14.64 3.76
C ASP A 145 -13.06 -14.20 4.95
N VAL A 146 -13.70 -13.70 6.02
CA VAL A 146 -12.98 -13.17 7.19
C VAL A 146 -12.16 -14.26 7.90
N GLY A 147 -12.69 -15.48 8.03
CA GLY A 147 -12.00 -16.57 8.72
C GLY A 147 -10.73 -17.02 7.99
N GLU A 148 -10.74 -17.00 6.66
CA GLU A 148 -9.53 -17.24 5.86
C GLU A 148 -8.48 -16.12 6.00
N LEU A 149 -8.91 -14.90 6.30
CA LEU A 149 -8.01 -13.75 6.44
C LEU A 149 -7.39 -13.63 7.83
N GLU A 150 -8.07 -14.09 8.88
CA GLU A 150 -7.52 -14.11 10.25
C GLU A 150 -6.14 -14.77 10.27
N GLY A 151 -6.01 -15.95 9.67
CA GLY A 151 -4.73 -16.66 9.61
C GLY A 151 -3.67 -15.95 8.76
N LEU A 152 -4.05 -15.19 7.73
CA LEU A 152 -3.10 -14.36 6.97
C LEU A 152 -2.62 -13.19 7.82
N ILE A 153 -3.54 -12.51 8.51
CA ILE A 153 -3.24 -11.37 9.35
C ILE A 153 -2.35 -11.75 10.53
N ASP A 154 -2.61 -12.90 11.17
CA ASP A 154 -1.76 -13.40 12.25
C ASP A 154 -0.32 -13.62 11.79
N ARG A 155 -0.10 -14.15 10.57
CA ARG A 155 1.25 -14.29 10.00
C ARG A 155 1.91 -12.93 9.77
N LEU A 156 1.16 -11.96 9.23
CA LEU A 156 1.66 -10.61 8.97
C LEU A 156 2.07 -9.91 10.27
N LEU A 157 1.27 -10.03 11.32
CA LEU A 157 1.51 -9.41 12.62
C LEU A 157 2.69 -10.02 13.41
N GLN A 158 3.07 -11.25 13.08
CA GLN A 158 4.20 -11.96 13.71
C GLN A 158 5.50 -11.83 12.91
N ALA A 159 5.43 -11.31 11.68
CA ALA A 159 6.60 -11.18 10.82
C ALA A 159 7.52 -10.06 11.32
N GLU A 160 8.82 -10.33 11.33
CA GLU A 160 9.85 -9.29 11.40
C GLU A 160 10.06 -8.74 9.97
N PRO A 161 9.74 -7.46 9.69
CA PRO A 161 9.75 -6.93 8.33
C PRO A 161 11.12 -7.05 7.66
N ASN A 162 11.17 -7.73 6.50
CA ASN A 162 12.37 -7.81 5.67
C ASN A 162 12.46 -6.67 4.63
N ASP A 163 13.55 -6.65 3.87
CA ASP A 163 13.80 -5.70 2.78
C ASP A 163 13.64 -6.35 1.41
N VAL A 164 13.46 -5.50 0.39
CA VAL A 164 13.54 -5.86 -1.02
C VAL A 164 14.55 -4.95 -1.72
N ASP A 165 15.43 -5.53 -2.54
CA ASP A 165 16.39 -4.78 -3.35
C ASP A 165 15.86 -4.62 -4.77
N LEU A 166 15.45 -3.40 -5.11
CA LEU A 166 14.92 -3.03 -6.44
C LEU A 166 15.93 -2.26 -7.29
N SER A 167 17.21 -2.19 -6.87
CA SER A 167 18.24 -1.40 -7.56
C SER A 167 18.38 -1.78 -9.04
N LYS A 168 18.34 -3.08 -9.34
CA LYS A 168 18.40 -3.60 -10.71
C LYS A 168 17.14 -3.30 -11.51
N ASP A 169 15.98 -3.31 -10.86
CA ASP A 169 14.69 -3.04 -11.50
C ASP A 169 14.55 -1.57 -11.93
N PHE A 170 15.21 -0.65 -11.23
CA PHE A 170 15.29 0.77 -11.62
C PHE A 170 16.40 1.08 -12.63
N GLN A 171 17.35 0.17 -12.88
CA GLN A 171 18.47 0.40 -13.80
C GLN A 171 18.03 0.87 -15.20
N PRO A 172 16.99 0.29 -15.84
CA PRO A 172 16.52 0.75 -17.15
C PRO A 172 16.09 2.23 -17.17
N LEU A 173 15.56 2.73 -16.04
CA LEU A 173 15.16 4.13 -15.90
C LEU A 173 16.38 5.04 -15.65
N ILE A 174 17.33 4.59 -14.83
CA ILE A 174 18.59 5.30 -14.59
C ILE A 174 19.36 5.49 -15.90
N ASP A 175 19.50 4.41 -16.67
CA ASP A 175 20.19 4.42 -17.97
C ASP A 175 19.54 5.41 -18.94
N PHE A 176 18.21 5.50 -18.92
CA PHE A 176 17.46 6.42 -19.77
C PHE A 176 17.70 7.89 -19.43
N PHE A 177 17.87 8.24 -18.15
CA PHE A 177 18.20 9.62 -17.76
C PHE A 177 19.70 9.96 -17.91
N ALA A 178 20.56 8.95 -18.03
CA ALA A 178 21.99 9.12 -18.23
C ALA A 178 22.39 9.33 -19.71
N SER A 179 21.50 9.02 -20.66
CA SER A 179 21.69 9.19 -22.11
C SER A 179 21.26 10.57 -22.61
#